data_AF-A0A8T4ADG0-F1
#
_entry.id   AF-A0A8T4ADG0-F1
#
_cell.length_a   1.000
_cell.length_b   1.000
_cell.length_c   1.000
_cell.angle_alpha   90.00
_cell.angle_beta   90.00
_cell.angle_gamma   90.00
#
_symmetry.space_group_name_H-M   'P 1'
#
loop_
_entity.id
_entity.type
_entity.pdbx_description
1 polymer ?
#
loop_
_entity_poly.entity_id
_entity_poly.type
_entity_poly.pdbx_seq_one_letter_code
_entity_poly.pdbx_strand_id
1 'polypeptide(L)'
;LSPMRRSETMDDMDYLRFDGANIAPYLMWLSQHEKKYYQHIVDTIRLVTPFFDDFLFRPNAQGKVRLNWTQKGSDYPLKPHHFSDGTLRFIGLVTALLQPNPPSTLLIDEPELGLHPYAIEILAELLEAASKRMQIIVSTQSPALVDCFSPENIIVVNRKNGASTFQRLDKKALSIWLDDYTLGELWRKNVITGGPVHE
;
A
#
# COMPACT_ATOMS: atom_id res chain seq x y z
N LEU A 1 -9.89 6.25 15.01
CA LEU A 1 -10.47 5.68 13.77
C LEU A 1 -9.79 6.32 12.57
N SER A 2 -9.32 5.51 11.61
CA SER A 2 -8.66 5.96 10.37
C SER A 2 -9.45 7.08 9.67
N PRO A 3 -8.78 8.12 9.12
CA PRO A 3 -9.42 9.19 8.36
C PRO A 3 -10.31 8.66 7.21
N MET A 4 -9.87 7.59 6.54
CA MET A 4 -10.62 6.92 5.45
C MET A 4 -12.01 6.39 5.86
N ARG A 5 -12.30 6.22 7.16
CA ARG A 5 -13.62 5.77 7.65
C ARG A 5 -14.64 6.91 7.76
N ARG A 6 -14.21 8.16 7.64
CA ARG A 6 -15.05 9.35 7.78
C ARG A 6 -15.78 9.64 6.47
N SER A 7 -16.78 10.52 6.55
CA SER A 7 -17.38 11.12 5.35
C SER A 7 -16.68 12.44 5.06
N GLU A 8 -16.38 12.71 3.80
CA GLU A 8 -15.67 13.91 3.38
C GLU A 8 -16.43 14.67 2.28
N THR A 9 -16.17 15.97 2.13
CA THR A 9 -16.79 16.81 1.10
C THR A 9 -16.48 16.32 -0.31
N MET A 10 -17.45 16.36 -1.21
CA MET A 10 -17.25 16.00 -2.63
C MET A 10 -16.28 16.92 -3.35
N ASP A 11 -16.10 18.14 -2.85
CA ASP A 11 -15.18 19.12 -3.46
C ASP A 11 -13.71 18.73 -3.27
N ASP A 12 -13.38 17.87 -2.30
CA ASP A 12 -12.01 17.42 -2.04
C ASP A 12 -11.67 16.18 -2.89
N MET A 13 -11.59 16.37 -4.21
CA MET A 13 -11.44 15.27 -5.19
C MET A 13 -10.28 15.42 -6.18
N ASP A 14 -9.58 16.55 -6.18
CA ASP A 14 -8.54 16.83 -7.18
C ASP A 14 -7.31 15.91 -7.07
N TYR A 15 -7.00 15.45 -5.86
CA TYR A 15 -5.90 14.52 -5.58
C TYR A 15 -6.17 13.73 -4.31
N LEU A 16 -5.53 12.57 -4.16
CA LEU A 16 -5.62 11.79 -2.92
C LEU A 16 -4.80 12.44 -1.80
N ARG A 17 -5.43 12.74 -0.67
CA ARG A 17 -4.76 13.29 0.53
C ARG A 17 -3.79 12.25 1.11
N PHE A 18 -2.71 12.74 1.74
CA PHE A 18 -1.64 11.89 2.30
C PHE A 18 -2.13 10.88 3.36
N ASP A 19 -3.22 11.19 4.07
CA ASP A 19 -3.82 10.33 5.10
C ASP A 19 -5.06 9.56 4.59
N GLY A 20 -5.39 9.71 3.31
CA GLY A 20 -6.54 9.12 2.65
C GLY A 20 -7.90 9.65 3.13
N ALA A 21 -7.96 10.77 3.86
CA ALA A 21 -9.24 11.28 4.39
C ALA A 21 -10.31 11.47 3.30
N ASN A 22 -9.89 11.87 2.11
CA ASN A 22 -10.76 12.12 0.96
C ASN A 22 -10.86 10.94 -0.02
N ILE A 23 -10.52 9.72 0.40
CA ILE A 23 -10.55 8.55 -0.50
C ILE A 23 -11.92 8.30 -1.13
N ALA A 24 -13.00 8.61 -0.41
CA ALA A 24 -14.37 8.44 -0.91
C ALA A 24 -14.72 9.41 -2.05
N PRO A 25 -14.60 10.75 -1.90
CA PRO A 25 -14.83 11.66 -3.02
C PRO A 25 -13.83 11.47 -4.16
N TYR A 26 -12.58 11.12 -3.86
CA TYR A 26 -11.57 10.84 -4.87
C TYR A 26 -11.93 9.63 -5.74
N LEU A 27 -12.27 8.48 -5.14
CA LEU A 27 -12.69 7.30 -5.89
C LEU A 27 -14.03 7.52 -6.62
N MET A 28 -14.94 8.30 -6.04
CA MET A 28 -16.18 8.71 -6.72
C MET A 28 -15.87 9.47 -8.00
N TRP A 29 -14.97 10.45 -7.94
CA TRP A 29 -14.54 11.21 -9.12
C TRP A 29 -13.88 10.31 -10.16
N LEU A 30 -12.98 9.40 -9.74
CA LEU A 30 -12.35 8.42 -10.63
C LEU A 30 -13.39 7.52 -11.32
N SER A 31 -14.44 7.09 -10.60
CA SER A 31 -15.51 6.24 -11.17
C SER A 31 -16.30 6.93 -12.28
N GLN A 32 -16.31 8.26 -12.30
CA GLN A 32 -17.06 9.07 -13.27
C GLN A 32 -16.18 9.52 -14.44
N HIS A 33 -14.94 9.93 -14.16
CA HIS A 33 -14.06 10.60 -15.12
C HIS A 33 -12.88 9.73 -15.60
N GLU A 34 -12.40 8.82 -14.75
CA GLU A 34 -11.19 8.00 -14.98
C GLU A 34 -11.49 6.51 -14.83
N LYS A 35 -12.58 6.06 -15.47
CA LYS A 35 -13.18 4.72 -15.30
C LYS A 35 -12.19 3.56 -15.41
N LYS A 36 -11.21 3.68 -16.32
CA LYS A 36 -10.17 2.66 -16.49
C LYS A 36 -9.34 2.47 -15.22
N TYR A 37 -8.89 3.56 -14.62
CA TYR A 37 -8.11 3.53 -13.39
C TYR A 37 -8.95 3.08 -12.20
N TYR A 38 -10.19 3.57 -12.11
CA TYR A 38 -11.15 3.10 -11.11
C TYR A 38 -11.36 1.58 -11.17
N GLN A 39 -11.61 1.04 -12.37
CA GLN A 39 -11.83 -0.39 -12.56
C GLN A 39 -10.60 -1.21 -12.17
N HIS A 40 -9.40 -0.76 -12.56
CA HIS A 40 -8.16 -1.41 -12.14
C HIS A 40 -7.99 -1.42 -10.61
N ILE A 41 -8.34 -0.34 -9.92
CA ILE A 41 -8.33 -0.27 -8.45
C ILE A 41 -9.30 -1.31 -7.86
N VAL A 42 -10.56 -1.31 -8.32
CA VAL A 42 -11.59 -2.24 -7.86
C VAL A 42 -11.17 -3.70 -8.09
N ASP A 43 -10.66 -4.03 -9.27
CA ASP A 43 -10.24 -5.39 -9.61
C ASP A 43 -9.03 -5.84 -8.78
N THR A 44 -8.09 -4.93 -8.52
CA THR A 44 -6.96 -5.21 -7.63
C THR A 44 -7.40 -5.46 -6.19
N ILE A 45 -8.35 -4.68 -5.68
CA ILE A 45 -8.94 -4.90 -4.34
C ILE A 45 -9.62 -6.27 -4.28
N ARG A 46 -10.32 -6.69 -5.33
CA ARG A 46 -11.00 -7.99 -5.42
C ARG A 46 -10.04 -9.18 -5.39
N LEU A 47 -8.76 -9.01 -5.76
CA LEU A 47 -7.77 -10.08 -5.61
C LEU A 47 -7.56 -10.43 -4.13
N VAL A 48 -7.43 -9.42 -3.27
CA VAL A 48 -7.22 -9.60 -1.83
C VAL A 48 -8.52 -9.81 -1.07
N THR A 49 -9.62 -9.21 -1.53
CA THR A 49 -10.94 -9.26 -0.89
C THR A 49 -12.00 -9.75 -1.89
N PRO A 50 -12.09 -11.06 -2.19
CA PRO A 50 -12.92 -11.57 -3.29
C PRO A 50 -14.43 -11.32 -3.15
N PHE A 51 -14.90 -11.14 -1.91
CA PHE A 51 -16.29 -10.83 -1.59
C PHE A 51 -16.64 -9.36 -1.81
N PHE A 52 -15.67 -8.45 -1.88
CA PHE A 52 -15.91 -7.05 -2.24
C PHE A 52 -16.47 -7.01 -3.67
N ASP A 53 -17.62 -6.36 -3.83
CA ASP A 53 -18.22 -6.13 -5.14
C ASP A 53 -17.74 -4.78 -5.67
N ASP A 54 -18.32 -3.67 -5.20
CA ASP A 54 -17.91 -2.33 -5.64
C ASP A 54 -18.10 -1.29 -4.53
N PHE A 55 -17.56 -0.09 -4.72
CA PHE A 55 -17.85 1.05 -3.87
C PHE A 55 -19.25 1.61 -4.17
N LEU A 56 -19.92 2.08 -3.12
CA LEU A 56 -21.25 2.66 -3.18
C LEU A 56 -21.18 4.14 -2.76
N PHE A 57 -21.03 5.02 -3.74
CA PHE A 57 -21.00 6.46 -3.49
C PHE A 57 -22.42 7.04 -3.38
N ARG A 58 -22.79 7.49 -2.18
CA ARG A 58 -24.06 8.18 -1.91
C ARG A 58 -23.79 9.47 -1.14
N PRO A 59 -23.68 10.62 -1.84
CA PRO A 59 -23.58 11.92 -1.18
C PRO A 59 -24.81 12.18 -0.30
N ASN A 60 -24.59 12.77 0.87
CA ASN A 60 -25.67 13.22 1.72
C ASN A 60 -26.12 14.66 1.33
N ALA A 61 -27.17 15.17 1.99
CA ALA A 61 -27.67 16.52 1.74
C ALA A 61 -26.66 17.65 2.04
N GLN A 62 -25.55 17.35 2.71
CA GLN A 62 -24.47 18.29 3.01
C GLN A 62 -23.31 18.19 2.00
N GLY A 63 -23.50 17.45 0.91
CA GLY A 63 -22.46 17.24 -0.10
C GLY A 63 -21.28 16.40 0.39
N LYS A 64 -21.46 15.58 1.43
CA LYS A 64 -20.42 14.67 1.92
C LYS A 64 -20.67 13.24 1.47
N VAL A 65 -19.61 12.55 1.07
CA VAL A 65 -19.64 11.14 0.65
C VAL A 65 -18.77 10.30 1.58
N ARG A 66 -19.11 9.01 1.69
CA ARG A 66 -18.42 8.04 2.52
C ARG A 66 -18.07 6.80 1.68
N LEU A 67 -17.00 6.11 2.03
CA LEU A 67 -16.54 4.88 1.39
C LEU A 67 -17.43 3.67 1.74
N ASN A 68 -18.73 3.77 1.46
CA ASN A 68 -19.62 2.61 1.55
C ASN A 68 -19.32 1.66 0.38
N TRP A 69 -19.76 0.41 0.49
CA TRP A 69 -19.47 -0.63 -0.49
C TRP A 69 -20.55 -1.72 -0.49
N THR A 70 -20.54 -2.55 -1.52
CA THR A 70 -21.43 -3.72 -1.65
C THR A 70 -20.61 -5.01 -1.63
N GLN A 71 -21.23 -6.09 -1.14
CA GLN A 71 -20.66 -7.42 -1.15
C GLN A 71 -21.34 -8.27 -2.24
N LYS A 72 -20.58 -9.12 -2.92
CA LYS A 72 -21.14 -10.03 -3.93
C LYS A 72 -22.20 -10.94 -3.30
N GLY A 73 -23.35 -11.02 -3.96
CA GLY A 73 -24.48 -11.83 -3.49
C GLY A 73 -25.28 -11.20 -2.33
N SER A 74 -25.05 -9.92 -2.02
CA SER A 74 -25.80 -9.17 -1.02
C SER A 74 -26.24 -7.82 -1.60
N ASP A 75 -27.50 -7.45 -1.37
CA ASP A 75 -28.04 -6.12 -1.67
C ASP A 75 -27.89 -5.14 -0.49
N TYR A 76 -27.36 -5.62 0.64
CA TYR A 76 -27.17 -4.80 1.84
C TYR A 76 -25.96 -3.85 1.68
N PRO A 77 -26.14 -2.52 1.82
CA PRO A 77 -25.05 -1.57 1.72
C PRO A 77 -24.18 -1.57 2.99
N LEU A 78 -22.88 -1.80 2.82
CA LEU A 78 -21.91 -1.85 3.91
C LEU A 78 -21.21 -0.50 4.09
N LYS A 79 -20.91 -0.17 5.35
CA LYS A 79 -20.22 1.06 5.74
C LYS A 79 -18.70 0.82 5.84
N PRO A 80 -17.87 1.88 5.84
CA PRO A 80 -16.42 1.72 5.97
C PRO A 80 -15.99 0.95 7.21
N HIS A 81 -16.72 1.03 8.33
CA HIS A 81 -16.38 0.29 9.56
C HIS A 81 -16.51 -1.24 9.43
N HIS A 82 -17.18 -1.73 8.39
CA HIS A 82 -17.25 -3.17 8.10
C HIS A 82 -15.99 -3.71 7.40
N PHE A 83 -15.09 -2.83 6.90
CA PHE A 83 -13.76 -3.28 6.48
C PHE A 83 -12.88 -3.56 7.70
N SER A 84 -12.07 -4.63 7.63
CA SER A 84 -10.93 -4.79 8.53
C SER A 84 -9.92 -3.65 8.31
N ASP A 85 -9.09 -3.36 9.32
CA ASP A 85 -8.06 -2.32 9.18
C ASP A 85 -7.09 -2.62 8.04
N GLY A 86 -6.69 -3.90 7.87
CA GLY A 86 -5.84 -4.34 6.76
C GLY A 86 -6.47 -4.12 5.40
N THR A 87 -7.77 -4.44 5.24
CA THR A 87 -8.48 -4.21 3.97
C THR A 87 -8.56 -2.73 3.63
N LEU A 88 -8.89 -1.89 4.62
CA LEU A 88 -8.98 -0.44 4.41
C LEU A 88 -7.61 0.17 4.07
N ARG A 89 -6.54 -0.29 4.71
CA ARG A 89 -5.15 0.09 4.37
C ARG A 89 -4.80 -0.33 2.95
N PHE A 90 -5.11 -1.57 2.55
CA PHE A 90 -4.88 -2.06 1.20
C PHE A 90 -5.62 -1.23 0.15
N ILE A 91 -6.89 -0.87 0.39
CA ILE A 91 -7.66 0.03 -0.48
C ILE A 91 -6.95 1.38 -0.67
N GLY A 92 -6.45 1.98 0.42
CA GLY A 92 -5.68 3.22 0.36
C GLY A 92 -4.41 3.09 -0.47
N LEU A 93 -3.64 2.02 -0.25
CA LEU A 93 -2.40 1.73 -0.98
C LEU A 93 -2.65 1.52 -2.47
N VAL A 94 -3.61 0.66 -2.83
CA VAL A 94 -3.98 0.40 -4.22
C VAL A 94 -4.42 1.70 -4.90
N THR A 95 -5.23 2.52 -4.23
CA THR A 95 -5.67 3.80 -4.77
C THR A 95 -4.49 4.74 -5.03
N ALA A 96 -3.55 4.86 -4.07
CA ALA A 96 -2.36 5.69 -4.22
C ALA A 96 -1.41 5.16 -5.33
N LEU A 97 -1.28 3.85 -5.47
CA LEU A 97 -0.37 3.18 -6.40
C LEU A 97 -0.95 3.00 -7.80
N LEU A 98 -2.25 3.18 -8.02
CA LEU A 98 -2.89 3.06 -9.33
C LEU A 98 -3.56 4.35 -9.83
N GLN A 99 -3.48 5.45 -9.08
CA GLN A 99 -4.04 6.73 -9.51
C GLN A 99 -3.50 7.22 -10.87
N PRO A 100 -4.31 7.89 -11.70
CA PRO A 100 -3.93 8.35 -13.05
C PRO A 100 -2.76 9.33 -13.05
N ASN A 101 -2.78 10.30 -12.13
CA ASN A 101 -1.80 11.37 -12.01
C ASN A 101 -1.01 11.20 -10.71
N PRO A 102 0.01 10.32 -10.66
CA PRO A 102 0.79 10.10 -9.44
C PRO A 102 1.64 11.33 -9.09
N PRO A 103 2.00 11.50 -7.81
CA PRO A 103 3.05 12.44 -7.43
C PRO A 103 4.40 12.01 -8.02
N SER A 104 5.37 12.92 -8.08
CA SER A 104 6.75 12.58 -8.51
C SER A 104 7.42 11.57 -7.58
N THR A 105 7.12 11.65 -6.28
CA THR A 105 7.66 10.79 -5.23
C THR A 105 6.55 10.41 -4.25
N LEU A 106 6.49 9.13 -3.90
CA LEU A 106 5.61 8.58 -2.87
C LEU A 106 6.45 7.93 -1.76
N LEU A 107 6.22 8.37 -0.52
CA LEU A 107 6.85 7.80 0.67
C LEU A 107 5.79 7.00 1.41
N ILE A 108 6.07 5.73 1.74
CA ILE A 108 5.12 4.87 2.45
C ILE A 108 5.82 4.18 3.61
N ASP A 109 5.24 4.32 4.80
CA ASP A 109 5.75 3.73 6.02
C ASP A 109 4.93 2.50 6.41
N GLU A 110 5.61 1.36 6.55
CA GLU A 110 5.06 0.05 6.90
C GLU A 110 3.76 -0.30 6.13
N PRO A 111 3.78 -0.27 4.78
CA PRO A 111 2.57 -0.48 3.98
C PRO A 111 1.94 -1.87 4.21
N GLU A 112 2.74 -2.85 4.60
CA GLU A 112 2.32 -4.22 4.85
C GLU A 112 1.64 -4.44 6.20
N LEU A 113 1.66 -3.45 7.10
CA LEU A 113 1.17 -3.63 8.46
C LEU A 113 -0.29 -4.11 8.44
N GLY A 114 -0.57 -5.22 9.12
CA GLY A 114 -1.93 -5.80 9.19
C GLY A 114 -2.47 -6.37 7.87
N LEU A 115 -1.65 -6.49 6.83
CA LEU A 115 -2.01 -7.21 5.60
C LEU A 115 -1.78 -8.71 5.77
N HIS A 116 -2.64 -9.50 5.11
CA HIS A 116 -2.43 -10.94 4.97
C HIS A 116 -1.21 -11.19 4.05
N PRO A 117 -0.40 -12.25 4.24
CA PRO A 117 0.77 -12.53 3.39
C PRO A 117 0.52 -12.45 1.89
N TYR A 118 -0.57 -13.05 1.40
CA TYR A 118 -0.98 -12.93 -0.01
C TYR A 118 -1.17 -11.48 -0.52
N ALA A 119 -1.66 -10.58 0.33
CA ALA A 119 -1.80 -9.17 -0.03
C ALA A 119 -0.45 -8.42 -0.06
N ILE A 120 0.55 -8.91 0.68
CA ILE A 120 1.92 -8.37 0.65
C ILE A 120 2.56 -8.65 -0.70
N GLU A 121 2.37 -9.86 -1.25
CA GLU A 121 2.87 -10.22 -2.59
C GLU A 121 2.26 -9.31 -3.67
N ILE A 122 0.93 -9.14 -3.66
CA ILE A 122 0.25 -8.23 -4.60
C ILE A 122 0.74 -6.79 -4.41
N LEU A 123 0.89 -6.33 -3.16
CA LEU A 123 1.43 -5.01 -2.88
C LEU A 123 2.84 -4.82 -3.47
N ALA A 124 3.72 -5.82 -3.37
CA ALA A 124 5.06 -5.76 -3.93
C ALA A 124 5.04 -5.61 -5.46
N GLU A 125 4.20 -6.38 -6.16
CA GLU A 125 4.01 -6.24 -7.61
C GLU A 125 3.50 -4.85 -7.99
N LEU A 126 2.56 -4.30 -7.22
CA LEU A 126 2.04 -2.95 -7.44
C LEU A 126 3.12 -1.89 -7.23
N LEU A 127 3.96 -2.03 -6.19
CA LEU A 127 5.09 -1.14 -5.93
C LEU A 127 6.07 -1.15 -7.11
N GLU A 128 6.46 -2.33 -7.60
CA GLU A 128 7.36 -2.45 -8.74
C GLU A 128 6.75 -1.85 -10.01
N ALA A 129 5.48 -2.15 -10.32
CA ALA A 129 4.79 -1.60 -11.48
C ALA A 129 4.69 -0.06 -11.40
N ALA A 130 4.34 0.47 -10.23
CA ALA A 130 4.20 1.91 -10.01
C ALA A 130 5.56 2.65 -10.00
N SER A 131 6.66 1.96 -9.67
CA SER A 131 8.02 2.54 -9.69
C SER A 131 8.45 3.02 -11.09
N LYS A 132 7.84 2.48 -12.15
CA LYS A 132 8.11 2.85 -13.55
C LYS A 132 7.59 4.25 -13.92
N ARG A 133 6.71 4.82 -13.10
CA ARG A 133 6.02 6.10 -13.35
C ARG A 133 6.18 7.13 -12.23
N MET A 134 6.61 6.70 -11.04
CA MET A 134 6.93 7.58 -9.91
C MET A 134 8.05 6.99 -9.06
N GLN A 135 8.79 7.83 -8.34
CA GLN A 135 9.73 7.34 -7.34
C GLN A 135 8.96 6.85 -6.11
N ILE A 136 9.29 5.67 -5.59
CA ILE A 136 8.66 5.12 -4.39
C ILE A 136 9.75 4.77 -3.38
N ILE A 137 9.57 5.24 -2.14
CA ILE A 137 10.43 4.88 -1.01
C ILE A 137 9.54 4.24 0.05
N VAL A 138 9.86 3.00 0.40
CA VAL A 138 9.13 2.23 1.41
C VAL A 138 10.06 1.97 2.59
N SER A 139 9.59 2.29 3.80
CA SER A 139 10.15 1.74 5.03
C SER A 139 9.33 0.52 5.46
N THR A 140 10.01 -0.55 5.85
CA THR A 140 9.37 -1.81 6.22
C THR A 140 10.16 -2.51 7.31
N GLN A 141 9.43 -3.19 8.19
CA GLN A 141 9.97 -4.12 9.18
C GLN A 141 9.62 -5.58 8.85
N SER A 142 9.10 -5.83 7.65
CA SER A 142 8.57 -7.13 7.25
C SER A 142 9.55 -7.88 6.37
N PRO A 143 10.12 -8.99 6.88
CA PRO A 143 10.87 -9.92 6.05
C PRO A 143 10.09 -10.41 4.84
N ALA A 144 8.77 -10.59 4.96
CA ALA A 144 7.93 -11.06 3.86
C ALA A 144 7.84 -10.04 2.72
N LEU A 145 7.81 -8.74 3.02
CA LEU A 145 7.87 -7.72 1.98
C LEU A 145 9.28 -7.63 1.38
N VAL A 146 10.33 -7.71 2.21
CA VAL A 146 11.74 -7.75 1.78
C VAL A 146 12.00 -8.92 0.81
N ASP A 147 11.41 -10.09 1.07
CA ASP A 147 11.52 -11.29 0.23
C ASP A 147 10.99 -11.08 -1.20
N CYS A 148 10.13 -10.09 -1.41
CA CYS A 148 9.55 -9.80 -2.72
C CYS A 148 10.45 -8.96 -3.64
N PHE A 149 11.60 -8.47 -3.15
CA PHE A 149 12.47 -7.56 -3.91
C PHE A 149 13.87 -8.13 -4.11
N SER A 150 14.54 -7.66 -5.16
CA SER A 150 15.96 -7.96 -5.39
C SER A 150 16.86 -7.13 -4.46
N PRO A 151 18.09 -7.61 -4.14
CA PRO A 151 19.01 -6.91 -3.25
C PRO A 151 19.27 -5.45 -3.65
N GLU A 152 19.42 -5.18 -4.94
CA GLU A 152 19.66 -3.83 -5.46
C GLU A 152 18.54 -2.84 -5.15
N ASN A 153 17.33 -3.31 -4.85
CA ASN A 153 16.19 -2.47 -4.46
C ASN A 153 16.10 -2.25 -2.95
N ILE A 154 17.00 -2.82 -2.17
CA ILE A 154 16.97 -2.77 -0.70
C ILE A 154 18.12 -1.91 -0.20
N ILE A 155 17.76 -0.94 0.64
CA ILE A 155 18.71 -0.13 1.42
C ILE A 155 18.52 -0.50 2.88
N VAL A 156 19.60 -0.91 3.51
CA VAL A 156 19.60 -1.20 4.94
C VAL A 156 20.16 -0.02 5.71
N VAL A 157 19.52 0.27 6.83
CA VAL A 157 19.85 1.39 7.70
C VAL A 157 20.41 0.87 9.01
N ASN A 158 21.63 1.28 9.34
CA ASN A 158 22.32 0.93 10.58
C ASN A 158 22.74 2.19 11.35
N ARG A 159 22.95 2.05 12.65
CA ARG A 159 23.56 3.10 13.48
C ARG A 159 25.04 2.79 13.69
N LYS A 160 25.91 3.78 13.48
CA LYS A 160 27.35 3.69 13.74
C LYS A 160 27.86 5.00 14.33
N ASN A 161 28.46 4.94 15.52
CA ASN A 161 28.97 6.09 16.27
C ASN A 161 27.90 7.19 16.42
N GLY A 162 26.66 6.81 16.74
CA GLY A 162 25.56 7.76 16.91
C GLY A 162 24.94 8.33 15.61
N ALA A 163 25.43 7.93 14.43
CA ALA A 163 24.93 8.39 13.13
C ALA A 163 24.28 7.26 12.32
N SER A 164 23.26 7.58 11.51
CA SER A 164 22.66 6.63 10.57
C SER A 164 23.55 6.43 9.34
N THR A 165 23.73 5.19 8.96
CA THR A 165 24.47 4.76 7.77
C THR A 165 23.53 3.97 6.86
N PHE A 166 23.60 4.24 5.56
CA PHE A 166 22.71 3.67 4.56
C PHE A 166 23.55 2.85 3.59
N GLN A 167 23.21 1.58 3.44
CA GLN A 167 23.92 0.66 2.55
C GLN A 167 22.93 -0.05 1.64
N ARG A 168 23.08 0.12 0.33
CA ARG A 168 22.36 -0.69 -0.65
C ARG A 168 22.96 -2.08 -0.70
N LEU A 169 22.12 -3.12 -0.75
CA LEU A 169 22.62 -4.48 -0.86
C LEU A 169 23.22 -4.74 -2.24
N ASP A 170 24.26 -5.57 -2.26
CA ASP A 170 24.91 -6.04 -3.49
C ASP A 170 24.58 -7.51 -3.70
N LYS A 171 23.85 -7.79 -4.78
CA LYS A 171 23.48 -9.15 -5.17
C LYS A 171 24.69 -10.06 -5.36
N LYS A 172 25.83 -9.54 -5.84
CA LYS A 172 27.05 -10.34 -6.03
C LYS A 172 27.63 -10.78 -4.69
N ALA A 173 27.66 -9.87 -3.71
CA ALA A 173 28.14 -10.15 -2.36
C ALA A 173 27.25 -11.18 -1.63
N LEU A 174 25.96 -11.24 -1.97
CA LEU A 174 25.00 -12.18 -1.37
C LEU A 174 24.80 -13.47 -2.16
N SER A 175 25.45 -13.64 -3.32
CA SER A 175 25.19 -14.74 -4.26
C SER A 175 25.18 -16.12 -3.60
N ILE A 176 26.22 -16.46 -2.82
CA ILE A 176 26.33 -17.75 -2.12
C ILE A 176 25.17 -17.99 -1.13
N TRP A 177 24.69 -16.92 -0.49
CA TRP A 177 23.62 -17.01 0.50
C TRP A 177 22.24 -17.16 -0.15
N LEU A 178 22.04 -16.54 -1.32
CA LEU A 178 20.78 -16.54 -2.04
C LEU A 178 20.47 -17.90 -2.70
N ASP A 179 21.42 -18.84 -2.71
CA ASP A 179 21.19 -20.22 -3.15
C ASP A 179 20.32 -21.00 -2.15
N ASP A 180 20.47 -20.72 -0.85
CA ASP A 180 19.83 -21.48 0.24
C ASP A 180 18.82 -20.66 1.05
N TYR A 181 18.85 -19.32 0.95
CA TYR A 181 18.07 -18.44 1.82
C TYR A 181 17.43 -17.27 1.08
N THR A 182 16.28 -16.83 1.57
CA THR A 182 15.64 -15.58 1.13
C THR A 182 16.25 -14.35 1.81
N LEU A 183 16.04 -13.15 1.26
CA LEU A 183 16.58 -11.92 1.84
C LEU A 183 16.04 -11.62 3.25
N GLY A 184 14.76 -11.87 3.46
CA GLY A 184 14.10 -11.81 4.76
C GLY A 184 14.67 -12.82 5.76
N GLU A 185 15.06 -14.02 5.33
CA GLU A 185 15.77 -14.98 6.18
C GLU A 185 17.18 -14.49 6.56
N LEU A 186 17.94 -14.00 5.58
CA LEU A 186 19.27 -13.43 5.81
C LEU A 186 19.21 -12.22 6.75
N TRP A 187 18.16 -11.42 6.64
CA TRP A 187 17.92 -10.31 7.55
C TRP A 187 17.59 -10.79 8.96
N ARG A 188 16.64 -11.73 9.12
CA ARG A 188 16.31 -12.32 10.44
C ARG A 188 17.49 -13.02 11.11
N LYS A 189 18.38 -13.61 10.32
CA LYS A 189 19.60 -14.29 10.80
C LYS A 189 20.76 -13.32 11.07
N ASN A 190 20.56 -12.00 10.91
CA ASN A 190 21.58 -10.96 11.03
C ASN A 190 22.78 -11.13 10.09
N VAL A 191 22.60 -11.84 8.96
CA VAL A 191 23.61 -11.90 7.87
C VAL A 191 23.60 -10.58 7.12
N ILE A 192 22.40 -10.05 6.85
CA ILE A 192 22.21 -8.66 6.42
C ILE A 192 22.05 -7.82 7.69
N THR A 193 23.03 -6.96 7.97
CA THR A 193 22.98 -6.07 9.13
C THR A 193 22.00 -4.94 8.88
N GLY A 194 20.87 -4.95 9.59
CA GLY A 194 19.83 -3.92 9.63
C GLY A 194 18.96 -4.10 10.85
N GLY A 195 18.92 -3.14 11.77
CA GLY A 195 18.15 -3.28 13.02
C GLY A 195 18.89 -2.77 14.25
N PRO A 196 18.32 -2.95 15.46
CA PRO A 196 18.93 -2.46 16.69
C PRO A 196 20.25 -3.17 16.96
N VAL A 197 21.34 -2.40 16.92
CA VAL A 197 22.67 -2.84 17.33
C VAL A 197 22.95 -2.22 18.69
N HIS A 198 23.46 -3.00 19.64
CA HIS A 198 23.99 -2.44 20.89
C HIS A 198 25.32 -1.73 20.56
N GLU A 199 25.30 -0.40 20.58
CA GLU A 199 26.51 0.44 20.65
C GLU A 199 27.01 0.57 22.08
#